data_AF-A0A1W1E7B9-F1
#
_entry.id   AF-A0A1W1E7B9-F1
#
_cell.length_a   1.000
_cell.length_b   1.000
_cell.length_c   1.000
_cell.angle_alpha   90.00
_cell.angle_beta   90.00
_cell.angle_gamma   90.00
#
_symmetry.space_group_name_H-M   'P 1'
#
loop_
_entity.id
_entity.type
_entity.pdbx_description
1 polymer ?
#
loop_
_entity_poly.entity_id
_entity_poly.type
_entity_poly.pdbx_seq_one_letter_code
_entity_poly.pdbx_strand_id
1 'polypeptide(L)'
;MQEGDIICFDNMGLEPKAAVEFKEVLAVDNGELTVGTPFVEGAVVKGEVINEGRDKKVIIYKKRRRKDSKLKRGFRRDYTRVRITKIA
;
A
#
# COMPACT_ATOMS: atom_id res chain seq x y z
N MET A 1 10.91 4.83 3.09
CA MET A 1 9.73 5.56 3.63
C MET A 1 10.29 6.59 4.57
N GLN A 2 9.85 7.84 4.48
CA GLN A 2 10.23 8.90 5.40
C GLN A 2 9.03 9.33 6.25
N GLU A 3 9.31 9.91 7.40
CA GLU A 3 8.27 10.49 8.25
C GLU A 3 7.54 11.60 7.49
N GLY A 4 6.21 11.53 7.45
CA GLY A 4 5.37 12.46 6.69
C GLY A 4 4.95 11.98 5.30
N ASP A 5 5.53 10.89 4.78
CA ASP A 5 5.13 10.33 3.48
C ASP A 5 3.67 9.85 3.48
N ILE A 6 2.99 10.03 2.34
CA ILE A 6 1.65 9.50 2.08
C ILE A 6 1.78 8.37 1.08
N ILE A 7 1.47 7.15 1.51
CA ILE A 7 1.61 5.94 0.68
C ILE A 7 0.27 5.20 0.60
N CYS A 8 0.01 4.66 -0.59
CA CYS A 8 -1.18 3.86 -0.87
C CYS A 8 -0.86 2.38 -0.65
N PHE A 9 -1.48 1.78 0.36
CA PHE A 9 -1.42 0.35 0.63
C PHE A 9 -2.61 -0.37 0.00
N ASP A 10 -2.59 -1.71 0.08
CA ASP A 10 -3.76 -2.50 -0.30
C ASP A 10 -4.94 -2.21 0.64
N ASN A 11 -6.14 -2.60 0.24
CA ASN A 11 -7.34 -2.31 1.02
C ASN A 11 -7.31 -3.02 2.39
N MET A 12 -7.29 -2.24 3.47
CA MET A 12 -7.28 -2.73 4.85
C MET A 12 -8.65 -2.65 5.54
N GLY A 13 -9.65 -1.96 4.96
CA GLY A 13 -10.99 -1.83 5.51
C GLY A 13 -11.05 -1.06 6.84
N LEU A 14 -10.15 -0.08 7.03
CA LEU A 14 -9.99 0.66 8.27
C LEU A 14 -10.67 2.02 8.18
N GLU A 15 -11.22 2.49 9.30
CA GLU A 15 -11.82 3.81 9.37
C GLU A 15 -10.76 4.93 9.22
N PRO A 16 -11.13 6.08 8.62
CA PRO A 16 -10.25 7.24 8.57
C PRO A 16 -9.86 7.68 9.99
N LYS A 17 -8.59 8.05 10.17
CA LYS A 17 -7.90 8.33 11.44
C LYS A 17 -7.56 7.12 12.31
N ALA A 18 -7.79 5.90 11.84
CA ALA A 18 -7.28 4.72 12.53
C ALA A 18 -5.74 4.70 12.51
N ALA A 19 -5.14 4.32 13.65
CA ALA A 19 -3.71 4.08 13.74
C ALA A 19 -3.36 2.69 13.18
N VAL A 20 -2.29 2.62 12.39
CA VAL A 20 -1.77 1.38 11.81
C VAL A 20 -0.31 1.23 12.22
N GLU A 21 0.04 0.04 12.70
CA GLU A 21 1.40 -0.32 13.08
C GLU A 21 1.90 -1.45 12.18
N PHE A 22 3.02 -1.22 11.50
CA PHE A 22 3.71 -2.23 10.69
C PHE A 22 4.93 -2.73 11.46
N LYS A 23 4.92 -4.02 11.78
CA LYS A 23 5.97 -4.70 12.55
C LYS A 23 7.00 -5.41 11.67
N GLU A 24 6.67 -5.63 10.41
CA GLU A 24 7.52 -6.31 9.45
C GLU A 24 8.43 -5.29 8.74
N VAL A 25 9.53 -4.94 9.39
CA VAL A 25 10.51 -3.98 8.87
C VAL A 25 11.80 -4.71 8.49
N LEU A 26 12.19 -4.59 7.21
CA LEU A 26 13.36 -5.26 6.65
C LEU A 26 14.66 -4.45 6.83
N ALA A 27 14.56 -3.13 6.78
CA ALA A 27 15.72 -2.25 6.90
C ALA A 27 15.29 -0.88 7.45
N VAL A 28 16.13 -0.28 8.29
CA VAL A 28 15.97 1.07 8.83
C VAL A 28 17.29 1.81 8.64
N ASP A 29 17.20 3.06 8.19
CA ASP A 29 18.34 3.96 8.03
C ASP A 29 18.08 5.24 8.84
N ASN A 30 18.73 5.32 10.01
CA ASN A 30 18.73 6.50 10.89
C ASN A 30 20.13 7.15 10.97
N GLY A 31 20.97 6.95 9.94
CA GLY A 31 22.37 7.40 9.89
C GLY A 31 23.37 6.23 9.86
N GLU A 32 22.97 5.07 10.35
CA GLU A 32 23.60 3.77 10.07
C GLU A 32 22.53 2.81 9.54
N LEU A 33 22.85 2.11 8.46
CA LEU A 33 21.94 1.17 7.82
C LEU A 33 21.88 -0.13 8.61
N THR A 34 20.75 -0.38 9.28
CA THR A 34 20.45 -1.66 9.93
C THR A 34 19.61 -2.51 9.00
N VAL A 35 20.10 -3.71 8.67
CA VAL A 35 19.42 -4.68 7.79
C VAL A 35 19.06 -5.91 8.61
N GLY A 36 17.79 -6.30 8.58
CA GLY A 36 17.29 -7.48 9.28
C GLY A 36 17.53 -8.76 8.51
N THR A 37 17.78 -9.85 9.23
CA THR A 37 17.75 -11.23 8.70
C THR A 37 16.89 -12.08 9.65
N PRO A 38 15.55 -12.16 9.50
CA PRO A 38 14.67 -11.70 8.42
C PRO A 38 14.00 -10.31 8.63
N PHE A 39 13.91 -9.82 9.86
CA PHE A 39 13.37 -8.49 10.19
C PHE A 39 14.30 -7.79 11.20
N VAL A 40 14.23 -6.46 11.29
CA VAL A 40 14.94 -5.70 12.33
C VAL A 40 14.14 -5.82 13.63
N GLU A 41 14.72 -6.44 14.66
CA GLU A 41 14.05 -6.60 15.96
C GLU A 41 13.76 -5.25 16.61
N GLY A 42 12.50 -5.02 16.98
CA GLY A 42 12.05 -3.80 17.65
C GLY A 42 11.67 -2.64 16.72
N ALA A 43 11.92 -2.76 15.42
CA ALA A 43 11.54 -1.73 14.44
C ALA A 43 10.02 -1.74 14.19
N VAL A 44 9.39 -0.57 14.33
CA VAL A 44 7.95 -0.38 14.13
C VAL A 44 7.69 0.90 13.36
N VAL A 45 6.99 0.77 12.22
CA VAL A 45 6.49 1.92 11.48
C VAL A 45 5.06 2.21 11.91
N LYS A 46 4.82 3.42 12.42
CA LYS A 46 3.48 3.89 12.79
C LYS A 46 2.95 4.86 11.74
N GLY A 47 1.68 4.70 11.42
CA GLY A 47 0.97 5.57 10.48
C GLY A 47 -0.49 5.79 10.85
N GLU A 48 -1.09 6.80 10.24
CA GLU A 48 -2.50 7.14 10.36
C GLU A 48 -3.19 6.95 9.00
N VAL A 49 -4.35 6.28 8.99
CA VAL A 49 -5.18 6.15 7.79
C VAL A 49 -5.80 7.51 7.48
N ILE A 50 -5.49 8.08 6.32
CA ILE A 50 -6.13 9.32 5.86
C ILE A 50 -7.53 8.98 5.35
N ASN A 51 -7.60 8.10 4.36
CA ASN A 51 -8.84 7.73 3.70
C ASN A 51 -8.66 6.45 2.87
N GLU A 52 -9.78 5.79 2.61
CA GLU A 52 -9.87 4.75 1.59
C GLU A 52 -10.33 5.35 0.26
N GLY A 53 -9.88 4.74 -0.83
CA GLY A 53 -10.16 5.24 -2.16
C GLY A 53 -10.10 4.16 -3.23
N ARG A 54 -10.52 4.54 -4.43
CA ARG A 54 -10.46 3.69 -5.62
C ARG A 54 -9.57 4.34 -6.67
N ASP A 55 -8.70 3.55 -7.27
CA ASP A 55 -7.79 4.02 -8.30
C ASP A 55 -8.52 4.35 -9.60
N LYS A 56 -7.78 4.97 -10.53
CA LYS A 56 -8.25 5.24 -11.88
C LYS A 56 -8.75 3.96 -12.53
N LYS A 57 -9.80 4.09 -13.35
CA LYS A 57 -10.43 2.94 -14.00
C LYS A 57 -9.50 2.38 -15.07
N VAL A 58 -9.03 1.16 -14.87
CA VAL A 58 -8.33 0.38 -15.88
C VAL A 58 -9.35 -0.39 -16.71
N ILE A 59 -9.27 -0.31 -18.03
CA ILE A 59 -10.17 -1.03 -18.93
C ILE A 59 -9.43 -2.23 -19.50
N ILE A 60 -9.89 -3.43 -19.15
CA ILE A 60 -9.40 -4.69 -19.68
C ILE A 60 -10.24 -5.03 -20.89
N TYR A 61 -9.62 -5.04 -22.07
CA TYR A 61 -10.25 -5.49 -23.31
C TYR A 61 -9.54 -6.72 -23.86
N LYS A 62 -10.26 -7.82 -24.02
CA LYS A 62 -9.76 -9.07 -24.63
C LYS A 62 -10.58 -9.35 -25.88
N LYS A 63 -9.93 -9.63 -27.01
CA LYS A 63 -10.59 -9.99 -28.27
C LYS A 63 -9.87 -11.18 -28.90
N ARG A 64 -10.61 -12.23 -29.27
CA ARG A 64 -10.09 -13.34 -30.08
C ARG A 64 -10.50 -13.11 -31.54
N ARG A 65 -9.52 -13.03 -32.44
CA ARG A 65 -9.75 -12.80 -33.87
C ARG A 65 -10.55 -13.97 -34.47
N ARG A 66 -11.55 -13.66 -35.31
CA ARG A 66 -12.41 -14.65 -36.03
C ARG A 66 -13.20 -15.62 -35.15
N LYS A 67 -13.33 -15.38 -33.85
CA LYS A 67 -14.09 -16.23 -32.91
C LYS A 67 -15.30 -15.52 -32.28
N ASP A 68 -15.65 -14.34 -32.79
CA ASP A 68 -16.67 -13.42 -32.24
C ASP A 68 -16.63 -13.24 -30.70
N SER A 69 -15.46 -13.49 -30.11
CA SER A 69 -15.27 -13.45 -28.66
C SER A 69 -14.56 -12.16 -28.31
N LYS A 70 -15.27 -11.29 -27.61
CA LYS A 70 -14.78 -10.00 -27.09
C LYS A 70 -15.28 -9.81 -25.65
N LEU A 71 -14.40 -9.34 -24.79
CA LEU A 71 -14.70 -9.01 -23.39
C LEU A 71 -14.15 -7.62 -23.10
N LYS A 72 -15.00 -6.74 -22.54
CA LYS A 72 -14.60 -5.42 -22.04
C LYS A 72 -15.02 -5.33 -20.58
N ARG A 73 -14.06 -5.24 -19.67
CA ARG A 73 -14.31 -5.14 -18.22
C ARG A 73 -13.56 -3.93 -17.65
N GLY A 74 -14.22 -3.16 -16.80
CA GLY A 74 -13.56 -2.15 -15.99
C GLY A 74 -13.04 -2.76 -14.69
N PHE A 75 -11.86 -2.33 -14.26
CA PHE A 75 -11.31 -2.62 -12.93
C PHE A 75 -10.87 -1.31 -12.28
N ARG A 76 -11.14 -1.19 -10.98
CA ARG A 76 -10.59 -0.15 -10.11
C ARG A 76 -10.08 -0.86 -8.87
N ARG A 77 -8.79 -0.69 -8.59
CA ARG A 77 -8.18 -1.22 -7.37
C ARG A 77 -8.59 -0.34 -6.20
N ASP A 78 -9.04 -0.97 -5.12
CA ASP A 78 -9.32 -0.29 -3.87
C ASP A 78 -8.00 -0.20 -3.07
N TYR A 79 -7.75 0.94 -2.45
CA TYR A 79 -6.53 1.19 -1.68
C TYR A 79 -6.84 1.99 -0.42
N THR A 80 -5.98 1.84 0.58
CA THR A 80 -6.00 2.64 1.81
C THR A 80 -4.80 3.60 1.79
N ARG A 81 -5.04 4.91 1.90
CA ARG A 81 -3.95 5.89 2.03
C ARG A 81 -3.56 6.02 3.48
N VAL A 82 -2.29 5.84 3.76
CA VAL A 82 -1.71 5.96 5.09
C VAL A 82 -0.64 7.04 5.06
N ARG A 83 -0.70 7.93 6.03
CA ARG A 83 0.38 8.88 6.32
C ARG A 83 1.29 8.28 7.39
N ILE A 84 2.59 8.27 7.15
CA ILE A 84 3.55 7.80 8.15
C ILE A 84 3.79 8.89 9.19
N THR A 85 3.58 8.55 10.46
CA THR A 85 3.73 9.46 11.59
C THR A 85 5.07 9.30 12.27
N LYS A 86 5.56 8.06 12.41
CA LYS A 86 6.83 7.79 13.07
C LYS A 86 7.48 6.49 12.59
N ILE A 87 8.79 6.49 12.46
CA ILE A 87 9.60 5.29 12.24
C ILE A 87 10.44 5.10 13.51
N ALA A 88 10.20 4.01 14.23
CA ALA A 88 10.95 3.63 15.43
C ALA A 88 11.72 2.34 15.19
#